data_AF-A0A524MSF6-F1
#
_entry.id   AF-A0A524MSF6-F1
#
_cell.length_a   1.000
_cell.length_b   1.000
_cell.length_c   1.000
_cell.angle_alpha   90.00
_cell.angle_beta   90.00
_cell.angle_gamma   90.00
#
_symmetry.space_group_name_H-M   'P 1'
#
loop_
_entity.id
_entity.type
_entity.pdbx_description
1 polymer ?
#
loop_
_entity_poly.entity_id
_entity_poly.type
_entity_poly.pdbx_seq_one_letter_code
_entity_poly.pdbx_strand_id
1 'polypeptide(L)'
;MKNTPNRNACILTAIGLTAALLVGCAGVHTAVRPPDVTGDPFFEEWDMSSAEGVEKAANEMLAEGDQPVFPAKTDGQPARRTEDILSTQEEIVIRSEGERSLPTNLVQALDLAGATDVEVVLRTLGKIGNESIMISPTAAGTVDFSFKDIPWDQAFEGVLASAGLTYRWEGDIIRVMTLEDMKRDLELEKVMHERKSLEAQIRAVEPLVLRVVRIKYLNAKKVATMLQQVVSGKTVGQEVTGRLSVTVDEDNNCLVVHAIRKEADKMSELIARLDRPKALVRIDAEIVEANSITARELGIQWGGNYSGTDNGRMFATTPGVGRDFNANFPATFHGEEIGFTLGLLEQSFGHGQLLQVQLSALEEDGKLKILSSPTITTLDNEPATIETGEERAYRETSATGNDLDVSIAWKKAVLKLEVTPHVIDAETLKIQILANKDSFDETRPESNGELPVNTKNAKTTVILRNGQSTVIGGLQQRTRNTTESGVPFLKNIPLLGRLFKGTSEGSSMDEILIFITPYILDPGAAE
;
A
#
# COMPACT_ATOMS: atom_id res chain seq x y z
N MET A 1 72.45 -52.27 -27.15
CA MET A 1 72.54 -53.31 -28.19
C MET A 1 71.49 -53.02 -29.26
N LYS A 2 71.86 -53.29 -30.51
CA LYS A 2 71.24 -52.88 -31.79
C LYS A 2 69.75 -53.23 -31.93
N ASN A 3 68.95 -52.34 -32.53
CA ASN A 3 68.33 -52.53 -33.86
C ASN A 3 67.33 -51.41 -34.22
N THR A 4 67.63 -50.66 -35.27
CA THR A 4 66.67 -50.19 -36.29
C THR A 4 66.47 -51.33 -37.32
N PRO A 5 65.46 -51.37 -38.22
CA PRO A 5 64.78 -50.28 -38.98
C PRO A 5 63.22 -50.46 -39.00
N ASN A 6 62.33 -49.77 -39.74
CA ASN A 6 62.40 -48.99 -40.97
C ASN A 6 61.13 -48.11 -41.16
N ARG A 7 61.20 -47.19 -42.12
CA ARG A 7 60.22 -46.17 -42.58
C ARG A 7 58.91 -46.73 -43.16
N ASN A 8 57.80 -46.00 -42.94
CA ASN A 8 56.74 -45.58 -43.89
C ASN A 8 55.47 -45.27 -43.07
N ALA A 9 55.24 -44.00 -42.72
CA ALA A 9 54.47 -43.02 -43.49
C ALA A 9 52.94 -43.04 -43.19
N CYS A 10 52.49 -41.90 -42.67
CA CYS A 10 51.21 -41.27 -42.95
C CYS A 10 49.93 -41.66 -42.18
N ILE A 11 49.46 -40.64 -41.44
CA ILE A 11 48.11 -40.05 -41.48
C ILE A 11 47.09 -40.54 -40.42
N LEU A 12 46.95 -39.65 -39.43
CA LEU A 12 45.71 -39.22 -38.75
C LEU A 12 44.91 -40.28 -37.96
N THR A 13 45.34 -40.41 -36.71
CA THR A 13 44.51 -40.77 -35.56
C THR A 13 43.45 -39.71 -35.24
N ALA A 14 42.32 -40.20 -34.73
CA ALA A 14 41.38 -39.57 -33.79
C ALA A 14 40.20 -38.77 -34.35
N ILE A 15 39.18 -39.48 -34.85
CA ILE A 15 37.77 -39.12 -34.61
C ILE A 15 37.10 -40.35 -34.00
N GLY A 16 36.97 -40.35 -32.69
CA GLY A 16 36.28 -41.38 -31.92
C GLY A 16 35.23 -40.72 -31.03
N LEU A 17 34.03 -41.29 -31.09
CA LEU A 17 32.97 -41.27 -30.08
C LEU A 17 32.46 -39.89 -29.62
N THR A 18 31.25 -39.54 -30.06
CA THR A 18 30.08 -39.45 -29.16
C THR A 18 28.81 -39.37 -30.01
N ALA A 19 28.18 -40.52 -30.20
CA ALA A 19 26.79 -40.65 -30.61
C ALA A 19 25.97 -40.99 -29.36
N ALA A 20 24.72 -40.49 -29.32
CA ALA A 20 23.61 -40.77 -28.40
C ALA A 20 23.25 -39.65 -27.41
N LEU A 21 22.35 -38.75 -27.84
CA LEU A 21 21.14 -38.31 -27.11
C LEU A 21 20.43 -37.17 -27.86
N LEU A 22 19.74 -37.49 -28.96
CA LEU A 22 18.66 -36.65 -29.52
C LEU A 22 17.69 -37.54 -30.31
N VAL A 23 16.65 -38.04 -29.64
CA VAL A 23 15.42 -38.50 -30.27
C VAL A 23 14.27 -38.09 -29.36
N GLY A 24 13.38 -37.23 -29.85
CA GLY A 24 12.07 -37.00 -29.20
C GLY A 24 11.50 -35.58 -29.27
N CYS A 25 11.26 -35.05 -30.47
CA CYS A 25 10.23 -34.02 -30.69
C CYS A 25 9.41 -34.41 -31.92
N ALA A 26 8.12 -34.70 -31.73
CA ALA A 26 7.11 -34.56 -32.79
C ALA A 26 5.68 -34.55 -32.22
N GLY A 27 4.98 -33.44 -32.46
CA GLY A 27 3.51 -33.35 -32.54
C GLY A 27 2.81 -32.87 -31.26
N VAL A 28 1.80 -32.00 -31.27
CA VAL A 28 1.05 -31.29 -32.32
C VAL A 28 0.44 -30.05 -31.62
N HIS A 29 0.54 -28.87 -32.24
CA HIS A 29 -0.19 -27.67 -31.82
C HIS A 29 -1.66 -27.79 -32.26
N THR A 30 -2.60 -27.73 -31.31
CA THR A 30 -3.98 -27.33 -31.55
C THR A 30 -4.24 -26.03 -30.81
N ALA A 31 -4.60 -24.99 -31.55
CA ALA A 31 -4.96 -23.67 -31.03
C ALA A 31 -6.24 -23.75 -30.19
N VAL A 32 -6.17 -23.32 -28.94
CA VAL A 32 -7.33 -23.06 -28.08
C VAL A 32 -7.50 -21.54 -28.00
N ARG A 33 -8.63 -21.04 -28.52
CA ARG A 33 -9.08 -19.66 -28.33
C ARG A 33 -9.47 -19.46 -26.86
N PRO A 34 -9.13 -18.33 -26.22
CA PRO A 34 -9.70 -18.01 -24.92
C PRO A 34 -11.20 -17.66 -25.06
N PRO A 35 -12.04 -17.98 -24.08
CA PRO A 35 -13.47 -17.66 -24.12
C PRO A 35 -13.70 -16.16 -23.93
N ASP A 36 -14.75 -15.65 -24.60
CA ASP A 36 -15.34 -14.34 -24.36
C ASP A 36 -15.70 -14.21 -22.87
N VAL A 37 -15.13 -13.19 -22.22
CA VAL A 37 -15.56 -12.77 -20.89
C VAL A 37 -16.78 -11.87 -21.10
N THR A 38 -17.96 -12.47 -20.95
CA THR A 38 -19.20 -11.74 -20.73
C THR A 38 -19.06 -10.95 -19.42
N GLY A 39 -19.25 -9.63 -19.50
CA GLY A 39 -19.24 -8.75 -18.34
C GLY A 39 -20.29 -9.16 -17.30
N ASP A 40 -19.86 -9.21 -16.05
CA ASP A 40 -20.72 -9.43 -14.89
C ASP A 40 -21.59 -8.16 -14.65
N PRO A 41 -22.93 -8.26 -14.59
CA PRO A 41 -23.83 -7.12 -14.39
C PRO A 41 -23.78 -6.50 -12.98
N PHE A 42 -22.85 -6.94 -12.13
CA PHE A 42 -22.68 -6.46 -10.77
C PHE A 42 -21.70 -5.26 -10.66
N PHE A 43 -20.81 -5.07 -11.65
CA PHE A 43 -19.78 -4.02 -11.60
C PHE A 43 -20.07 -2.80 -12.50
N GLU A 44 -21.13 -2.80 -13.30
CA GLU A 44 -21.57 -1.62 -14.08
C GLU A 44 -22.42 -0.63 -13.27
N GLU A 45 -22.89 -1.01 -12.08
CA GLU A 45 -23.79 -0.15 -11.27
C GLU A 45 -23.03 0.82 -10.34
N TRP A 46 -21.69 0.74 -10.27
CA TRP A 46 -20.89 1.54 -9.34
C TRP A 46 -19.97 2.59 -10.01
N ASP A 47 -19.98 2.72 -11.33
CA ASP A 47 -19.13 3.66 -12.07
C ASP A 47 -19.89 4.84 -12.73
N MET A 48 -21.17 5.03 -12.39
CA MET A 48 -21.97 6.16 -12.92
C MET A 48 -22.65 7.05 -11.86
N SER A 49 -22.31 6.96 -10.57
CA SER A 49 -22.95 7.82 -9.55
C SER A 49 -22.05 8.93 -8.97
N SER A 50 -20.81 9.06 -9.44
CA SER A 50 -19.81 9.98 -8.85
C SER A 50 -19.40 11.14 -9.78
N ALA A 51 -19.86 11.16 -11.04
CA ALA A 51 -19.51 12.21 -11.99
C ALA A 51 -20.66 13.19 -12.33
N GLU A 52 -21.93 12.83 -12.17
CA GLU A 52 -23.07 13.73 -12.49
C GLU A 52 -23.62 14.52 -11.28
N GLY A 53 -23.18 14.23 -10.05
CA GLY A 53 -23.66 14.89 -8.83
C GLY A 53 -22.97 16.23 -8.50
N VAL A 54 -21.79 16.48 -9.08
CA VAL A 54 -20.96 17.64 -8.69
C VAL A 54 -21.18 18.85 -9.60
N GLU A 55 -21.51 18.65 -10.88
CA GLU A 55 -21.82 19.75 -11.81
C GLU A 55 -23.21 20.36 -11.60
N LYS A 56 -24.17 19.58 -11.08
CA LYS A 56 -25.54 20.06 -10.85
C LYS A 56 -25.67 20.91 -9.59
N ALA A 57 -24.86 20.65 -8.57
CA ALA A 57 -24.81 21.45 -7.34
C ALA A 57 -24.03 22.77 -7.51
N ALA A 58 -23.07 22.84 -8.44
CA ALA A 58 -22.30 24.05 -8.70
C ALA A 58 -23.07 25.08 -9.54
N ASN A 59 -23.98 24.65 -10.43
CA ASN A 59 -24.74 25.54 -11.31
C ASN A 59 -26.06 26.06 -10.71
N GLU A 60 -26.54 25.53 -9.59
CA GLU A 60 -27.73 26.05 -8.88
C GLU A 60 -27.38 27.11 -7.81
N MET A 61 -26.09 27.34 -7.49
CA MET A 61 -25.67 28.35 -6.49
C MET A 61 -25.34 29.74 -7.07
N LEU A 62 -25.52 29.97 -8.37
CA LEU A 62 -25.19 31.25 -9.03
C LEU A 62 -26.41 32.05 -9.56
N ALA A 63 -27.63 31.68 -9.18
CA ALA A 63 -28.82 32.34 -9.70
C ALA A 63 -29.97 32.51 -8.68
N GLU A 64 -29.73 33.16 -7.54
CA GLU A 64 -30.79 33.91 -6.87
C GLU A 64 -30.21 34.97 -5.92
N GLY A 65 -30.43 36.24 -6.27
CA GLY A 65 -30.10 37.38 -5.44
C GLY A 65 -31.32 37.82 -4.66
N ASP A 66 -31.24 37.81 -3.33
CA ASP A 66 -32.02 38.74 -2.51
C ASP A 66 -31.32 38.98 -1.16
N GLN A 67 -31.20 40.25 -0.77
CA GLN A 67 -30.48 40.65 0.45
C GLN A 67 -31.42 40.76 1.65
N PRO A 68 -31.03 40.27 2.84
CA PRO A 68 -31.79 40.57 4.06
C PRO A 68 -31.40 41.92 4.67
N VAL A 69 -32.41 42.77 4.86
CA VAL A 69 -32.39 44.03 5.59
C VAL A 69 -32.36 43.76 7.11
N PHE A 70 -31.45 44.41 7.84
CA PHE A 70 -31.41 44.41 9.30
C PHE A 70 -32.31 45.50 9.89
N PRO A 71 -33.15 45.23 10.91
CA PRO A 71 -33.72 46.28 11.74
C PRO A 71 -32.75 46.72 12.85
N ALA A 72 -32.78 48.03 13.12
CA ALA A 72 -31.83 48.80 13.93
C ALA A 72 -31.94 48.60 15.45
N LYS A 73 -30.83 48.89 16.16
CA LYS A 73 -30.76 49.07 17.61
C LYS A 73 -31.50 50.33 18.06
N THR A 74 -32.20 50.23 19.20
CA THR A 74 -32.53 51.36 20.07
C THR A 74 -32.19 51.00 21.52
N ASP A 75 -31.44 51.89 22.16
CA ASP A 75 -31.00 51.83 23.56
C ASP A 75 -32.14 52.08 24.56
N GLY A 76 -32.04 51.54 25.78
CA GLY A 76 -32.76 52.08 26.94
C GLY A 76 -33.06 51.15 28.13
N GLN A 77 -32.05 50.93 29.00
CA GLN A 77 -32.15 50.88 30.49
C GLN A 77 -32.86 49.70 31.23
N PRO A 78 -32.54 49.48 32.53
CA PRO A 78 -31.28 48.97 33.06
C PRO A 78 -31.45 47.63 33.82
N ALA A 79 -30.31 47.06 34.24
CA ALA A 79 -30.18 45.83 35.02
C ALA A 79 -31.18 45.70 36.18
N ARG A 80 -31.95 44.60 36.19
CA ARG A 80 -32.64 44.10 37.38
C ARG A 80 -31.83 42.98 38.01
N ARG A 81 -31.25 43.35 39.16
CA ARG A 81 -31.18 42.64 40.43
C ARG A 81 -31.20 41.10 40.36
N THR A 82 -30.04 40.56 40.74
CA THR A 82 -29.88 39.34 41.50
C THR A 82 -30.91 39.29 42.63
N GLU A 83 -32.01 38.57 42.42
CA GLU A 83 -32.97 38.09 43.42
C GLU A 83 -34.00 37.28 42.61
N ASP A 84 -33.64 36.03 42.32
CA ASP A 84 -34.55 34.89 42.06
C ASP A 84 -33.69 33.65 41.78
N ILE A 85 -32.78 33.35 42.71
CA ILE A 85 -32.18 32.02 42.86
C ILE A 85 -32.65 31.53 44.22
N LEU A 86 -33.92 31.14 44.34
CA LEU A 86 -34.50 30.35 45.44
C LEU A 86 -36.03 30.32 45.30
N SER A 87 -36.54 29.52 44.36
CA SER A 87 -37.82 28.81 44.47
C SER A 87 -38.17 28.12 43.16
N THR A 88 -37.45 27.06 42.86
CA THR A 88 -38.05 25.98 42.08
C THR A 88 -37.74 24.73 42.88
N GLN A 89 -38.64 24.42 43.81
CA GLN A 89 -38.75 23.05 44.27
C GLN A 89 -39.13 22.25 43.04
N GLU A 90 -38.14 21.67 42.37
CA GLU A 90 -38.38 20.55 41.47
C GLU A 90 -38.98 19.46 42.36
N GLU A 91 -40.31 19.35 42.31
CA GLU A 91 -40.96 18.10 42.65
C GLU A 91 -40.24 17.01 41.88
N ILE A 92 -39.66 16.09 42.65
CA ILE A 92 -38.98 14.91 42.16
C ILE A 92 -40.04 14.11 41.39
N VAL A 93 -40.13 14.33 40.08
CA VAL A 93 -40.81 13.41 39.17
C VAL A 93 -39.87 12.22 39.05
N ILE A 94 -39.98 11.29 39.99
CA ILE A 94 -39.46 9.93 39.81
C ILE A 94 -40.17 9.42 38.56
N ARG A 95 -39.46 9.36 37.43
CA ARG A 95 -39.89 8.56 36.30
C ARG A 95 -39.98 7.14 36.82
N SER A 96 -41.17 6.65 37.11
CA SER A 96 -41.39 5.22 37.28
C SER A 96 -41.06 4.60 35.92
N GLU A 97 -39.90 3.95 35.83
CA GLU A 97 -39.70 2.93 34.80
C GLU A 97 -40.91 2.01 34.88
N GLY A 98 -41.60 1.83 33.75
CA GLY A 98 -42.88 1.13 33.70
C GLY A 98 -42.75 -0.21 34.40
N GLU A 99 -43.43 -0.36 35.54
CA GLU A 99 -43.47 -1.61 36.27
C GLU A 99 -44.01 -2.66 35.32
N ARG A 100 -43.18 -3.67 35.02
CA ARG A 100 -43.58 -4.81 34.22
C ARG A 100 -44.82 -5.43 34.89
N SER A 101 -45.91 -5.57 34.14
CA SER A 101 -47.14 -6.12 34.68
C SER A 101 -46.94 -7.59 35.08
N LEU A 102 -47.55 -8.00 36.20
CA LEU A 102 -47.53 -9.40 36.61
C LEU A 102 -48.22 -10.31 35.57
N PRO A 103 -47.80 -11.59 35.47
CA PRO A 103 -48.49 -12.57 34.65
C PRO A 103 -49.96 -12.77 35.08
N THR A 104 -50.87 -12.89 34.11
CA THR A 104 -52.32 -13.07 34.32
C THR A 104 -52.80 -14.52 34.09
N ASN A 105 -51.86 -15.47 34.11
CA ASN A 105 -52.08 -16.89 33.88
C ASN A 105 -53.12 -17.42 34.89
N LEU A 106 -53.98 -18.37 34.50
CA LEU A 106 -54.91 -18.98 35.48
C LEU A 106 -54.20 -20.02 36.34
N VAL A 107 -54.33 -19.90 37.67
CA VAL A 107 -53.87 -20.91 38.62
C VAL A 107 -54.97 -21.95 38.79
N GLN A 108 -54.76 -23.15 38.22
CA GLN A 108 -55.66 -24.30 38.41
C GLN A 108 -55.56 -24.81 39.85
N ALA A 109 -56.71 -25.21 40.41
CA ALA A 109 -56.97 -25.48 41.83
C ALA A 109 -55.72 -25.86 42.66
N LEU A 110 -55.31 -24.94 43.54
CA LEU A 110 -54.19 -25.12 44.47
C LEU A 110 -54.76 -25.11 45.88
N ASP A 111 -54.80 -26.31 46.48
CA ASP A 111 -55.30 -26.54 47.83
C ASP A 111 -54.12 -26.87 48.75
N LEU A 112 -53.72 -25.92 49.58
CA LEU A 112 -52.65 -26.06 50.56
C LEU A 112 -53.28 -26.03 51.95
N ALA A 113 -53.81 -27.17 52.37
CA ALA A 113 -54.49 -27.29 53.65
C ALA A 113 -53.50 -27.29 54.83
N GLY A 114 -53.66 -26.32 55.73
CA GLY A 114 -52.88 -26.19 56.97
C GLY A 114 -51.91 -25.00 56.94
N ALA A 115 -51.46 -24.56 58.12
CA ALA A 115 -50.51 -23.44 58.24
C ALA A 115 -49.19 -23.77 57.50
N THR A 116 -49.06 -23.28 56.27
CA THR A 116 -47.88 -23.49 55.41
C THR A 116 -47.03 -22.23 55.34
N ASP A 117 -45.71 -22.42 55.23
CA ASP A 117 -44.77 -21.30 55.13
C ASP A 117 -44.96 -20.55 53.80
N VAL A 118 -45.06 -19.22 53.89
CA VAL A 118 -45.24 -18.32 52.73
C VAL A 118 -44.17 -18.53 51.66
N GLU A 119 -42.95 -18.89 52.07
CA GLU A 119 -41.86 -19.19 51.14
C GLU A 119 -42.20 -20.34 50.19
N VAL A 120 -42.84 -21.40 50.70
CA VAL A 120 -43.23 -22.57 49.90
C VAL A 120 -44.30 -22.16 48.89
N VAL A 121 -45.30 -21.39 49.33
CA VAL A 121 -46.39 -20.88 48.48
C VAL A 121 -45.83 -20.00 47.36
N LEU A 122 -44.99 -19.01 47.68
CA LEU A 122 -44.40 -18.09 46.69
C LEU A 122 -43.49 -18.83 45.69
N ARG A 123 -42.69 -19.80 46.15
CA ARG A 123 -41.87 -20.63 45.24
C ARG A 123 -42.73 -21.50 44.32
N THR A 124 -43.86 -22.02 44.80
CA THR A 124 -44.80 -22.76 43.94
C THR A 124 -45.47 -21.85 42.92
N LEU A 125 -45.88 -20.64 43.33
CA LEU A 125 -46.44 -19.64 42.42
C LEU A 125 -45.41 -19.20 41.37
N GLY A 126 -44.14 -19.01 41.72
CA GLY A 126 -43.07 -18.70 40.75
C GLY A 126 -42.90 -19.81 39.69
N LYS A 127 -43.00 -21.09 40.10
CA LYS A 127 -42.96 -22.22 39.15
C LYS A 127 -44.18 -22.28 38.24
N ILE A 128 -45.36 -21.96 38.75
CA ILE A 128 -46.61 -21.93 37.96
C ILE A 128 -46.63 -20.72 37.01
N GLY A 129 -46.11 -19.57 37.47
CA GLY A 129 -46.01 -18.33 36.71
C GLY A 129 -44.84 -18.29 35.72
N ASN A 130 -43.88 -19.22 35.84
CA ASN A 130 -42.58 -19.21 35.16
C ASN A 130 -41.77 -17.92 35.39
N GLU A 131 -41.84 -17.39 36.61
CA GLU A 131 -41.15 -16.16 37.01
C GLU A 131 -40.12 -16.46 38.11
N SER A 132 -38.98 -15.78 38.04
CA SER A 132 -37.93 -15.88 39.05
C SER A 132 -38.28 -15.02 40.25
N ILE A 133 -38.56 -15.65 41.40
CA ILE A 133 -38.93 -14.95 42.63
C ILE A 133 -37.79 -15.05 43.65
N MET A 134 -37.32 -13.90 44.14
CA MET A 134 -36.37 -13.79 45.24
C MET A 134 -37.12 -13.36 46.51
N ILE A 135 -37.01 -14.13 47.59
CA ILE A 135 -37.69 -13.86 48.86
C ILE A 135 -36.65 -13.33 49.85
N SER A 136 -36.91 -12.17 50.46
CA SER A 136 -36.02 -11.63 51.49
C SER A 136 -36.07 -12.50 52.76
N PRO A 137 -34.96 -12.67 53.49
CA PRO A 137 -34.91 -13.50 54.71
C PRO A 137 -35.80 -12.96 55.85
N THR A 138 -36.25 -11.72 55.74
CA THR A 138 -37.18 -11.03 56.64
C THR A 138 -38.65 -11.36 56.35
N ALA A 139 -38.96 -11.98 55.22
CA ALA A 139 -40.31 -12.37 54.83
C ALA A 139 -40.69 -13.73 55.44
N ALA A 140 -41.04 -13.72 56.73
CA ALA A 140 -41.50 -14.91 57.45
C ALA A 140 -42.99 -14.81 57.78
N GLY A 141 -43.74 -15.88 57.54
CA GLY A 141 -45.16 -15.98 57.86
C GLY A 141 -45.73 -17.32 57.45
N THR A 142 -46.82 -17.72 58.10
CA THR A 142 -47.63 -18.88 57.71
C THR A 142 -48.97 -18.41 57.18
N VAL A 143 -49.43 -18.94 56.06
CA VAL A 143 -50.76 -18.61 55.54
C VAL A 143 -51.51 -19.87 55.11
N ASP A 144 -52.83 -19.80 55.18
CA ASP A 144 -53.76 -20.87 54.82
C ASP A 144 -54.69 -20.35 53.71
N PHE A 145 -54.64 -20.99 52.54
CA PHE A 145 -55.38 -20.55 51.36
C PHE A 145 -55.85 -21.75 50.52
N SER A 146 -57.04 -21.62 49.93
CA SER A 146 -57.56 -22.52 48.91
C SER A 146 -57.97 -21.70 47.69
N PHE A 147 -57.22 -21.83 46.59
CA PHE A 147 -57.52 -21.13 45.35
C PHE A 147 -58.28 -22.03 44.37
N LYS A 148 -59.33 -21.48 43.73
CA LYS A 148 -60.08 -22.16 42.68
C LYS A 148 -60.29 -21.21 41.50
N ASP A 149 -59.58 -21.49 40.39
CA ASP A 149 -59.70 -20.78 39.11
C ASP A 149 -59.49 -19.26 39.21
N ILE A 150 -58.39 -18.84 39.83
CA ILE A 150 -58.05 -17.42 40.06
C ILE A 150 -56.85 -17.00 39.18
N PRO A 151 -56.83 -15.78 38.62
CA PRO A 151 -55.67 -15.21 37.93
C PRO A 151 -54.41 -15.15 38.82
N TRP A 152 -53.24 -15.39 38.24
CA TRP A 152 -51.97 -15.53 38.97
C TRP A 152 -51.56 -14.26 39.70
N ASP A 153 -51.76 -13.09 39.09
CA ASP A 153 -51.57 -11.77 39.70
C ASP A 153 -52.41 -11.61 40.96
N GLN A 154 -53.70 -11.94 40.91
CA GLN A 154 -54.61 -11.86 42.05
C GLN A 154 -54.27 -12.87 43.15
N ALA A 155 -53.86 -14.09 42.77
CA ALA A 155 -53.42 -15.10 43.72
C ALA A 155 -52.11 -14.68 44.41
N PHE A 156 -51.14 -14.18 43.65
CA PHE A 156 -49.85 -13.70 44.16
C PHE A 156 -50.02 -12.48 45.08
N GLU A 157 -50.75 -11.46 44.65
CA GLU A 157 -51.04 -10.27 45.46
C GLU A 157 -51.87 -10.62 46.70
N GLY A 158 -52.81 -11.56 46.60
CA GLY A 158 -53.58 -12.05 47.74
C GLY A 158 -52.71 -12.72 48.81
N VAL A 159 -51.73 -13.54 48.40
CA VAL A 159 -50.75 -14.15 49.31
C VAL A 159 -49.88 -13.09 49.96
N LEU A 160 -49.37 -12.13 49.18
CA LEU A 160 -48.54 -11.04 49.69
C LEU A 160 -49.32 -10.16 50.69
N ALA A 161 -50.56 -9.80 50.37
CA ALA A 161 -51.41 -8.97 51.20
C ALA A 161 -51.73 -9.61 52.57
N SER A 162 -52.01 -10.92 52.60
CA SER A 162 -52.25 -11.63 53.86
C SER A 162 -50.99 -11.78 54.72
N ALA A 163 -49.82 -11.86 54.10
CA ALA A 163 -48.54 -11.98 54.79
C ALA A 163 -47.92 -10.61 55.14
N GLY A 164 -48.53 -9.50 54.73
CA GLY A 164 -47.97 -8.15 54.92
C GLY A 164 -46.70 -7.89 54.09
N LEU A 165 -46.53 -8.63 52.98
CA LEU A 165 -45.39 -8.54 52.08
C LEU A 165 -45.73 -7.67 50.87
N THR A 166 -44.70 -7.17 50.21
CA THR A 166 -44.77 -6.39 48.97
C THR A 166 -43.73 -6.93 47.98
N TYR A 167 -43.82 -6.51 46.73
CA TYR A 167 -42.91 -6.94 45.67
C TYR A 167 -42.32 -5.74 44.94
N ARG A 168 -41.12 -5.92 44.37
CA ARG A 168 -40.51 -4.98 43.44
C ARG A 168 -39.82 -5.74 42.33
N TRP A 169 -39.91 -5.22 41.11
CA TRP A 169 -39.12 -5.71 39.99
C TRP A 169 -37.68 -5.21 40.11
N GLU A 170 -36.73 -6.15 40.12
CA GLU A 170 -35.30 -5.85 40.02
C GLU A 170 -34.77 -6.55 38.75
N GLY A 171 -34.84 -5.84 37.63
CA GLY A 171 -34.56 -6.41 36.31
C GLY A 171 -35.59 -7.47 35.90
N ASP A 172 -35.17 -8.75 35.87
CA ASP A 172 -35.98 -9.90 35.44
C ASP A 172 -36.43 -10.79 36.63
N ILE A 173 -36.20 -10.35 37.87
CA ILE A 173 -36.52 -11.09 39.09
C ILE A 173 -37.53 -10.29 39.91
N ILE A 174 -38.56 -10.96 40.43
CA ILE A 174 -39.52 -10.39 41.38
C ILE A 174 -38.96 -10.56 42.78
N ARG A 175 -38.57 -9.45 43.43
CA ARG A 175 -38.09 -9.48 44.81
C ARG A 175 -39.25 -9.21 45.77
N VAL A 176 -39.58 -10.22 46.58
CA VAL A 176 -40.60 -10.14 47.64
C VAL A 176 -39.94 -9.74 48.95
N MET A 177 -40.48 -8.73 49.62
CA MET A 177 -39.93 -8.15 50.84
C MET A 177 -41.02 -7.61 51.75
N THR A 178 -40.68 -7.21 52.97
CA THR A 178 -41.62 -6.52 53.86
C THR A 178 -41.77 -5.05 53.46
N LEU A 179 -42.87 -4.40 53.88
CA LEU A 179 -43.06 -2.96 53.66
C LEU A 179 -41.94 -2.11 54.29
N GLU A 180 -41.36 -2.56 55.41
CA GLU A 180 -40.24 -1.87 56.05
C GLU A 180 -38.96 -1.94 55.21
N ASP A 181 -38.68 -3.10 54.62
CA ASP A 181 -37.49 -3.28 53.78
C ASP A 181 -37.61 -2.49 52.46
N MET A 182 -38.80 -2.39 51.88
CA MET A 182 -39.05 -1.55 50.70
C MET A 182 -38.78 -0.06 51.01
N LYS A 183 -39.21 0.43 52.18
CA LYS A 183 -38.91 1.80 52.61
C LYS A 183 -37.42 2.03 52.78
N ARG A 184 -36.70 1.07 53.38
CA ARG A 184 -35.22 1.13 53.53
C ARG A 184 -34.51 1.16 52.17
N ASP A 185 -34.93 0.33 51.21
CA ASP A 185 -34.32 0.29 49.87
C ASP A 185 -34.58 1.61 49.10
N LEU A 186 -35.78 2.17 49.18
CA LEU A 186 -36.08 3.50 48.60
C LEU A 186 -35.27 4.63 49.25
N GLU A 187 -35.05 4.58 50.56
CA GLU A 187 -34.19 5.53 51.27
C GLU A 187 -32.72 5.39 50.83
N LEU A 188 -32.21 4.15 50.71
CA LEU A 188 -30.87 3.89 50.21
C LEU A 188 -30.68 4.39 48.77
N GLU A 189 -31.65 4.20 47.89
CA GLU A 189 -31.62 4.73 46.53
C GLU A 189 -31.57 6.26 46.53
N LYS A 190 -32.41 6.92 47.34
CA LYS A 190 -32.38 8.38 47.48
C LYS A 190 -31.00 8.86 47.94
N VAL A 191 -30.42 8.22 48.95
CA VAL A 191 -29.07 8.55 49.44
C VAL A 191 -28.02 8.33 48.36
N MET A 192 -28.10 7.25 47.57
CA MET A 192 -27.18 6.99 46.46
C MET A 192 -27.31 8.02 45.35
N HIS A 193 -28.53 8.41 44.99
CA HIS A 193 -28.79 9.45 44.00
C HIS A 193 -28.31 10.82 44.48
N GLU A 194 -28.60 11.17 45.73
CA GLU A 194 -28.12 12.39 46.38
C GLU A 194 -26.59 12.41 46.44
N ARG A 195 -25.95 11.29 46.80
CA ARG A 195 -24.50 11.16 46.78
C ARG A 195 -23.94 11.38 45.38
N LYS A 196 -24.52 10.76 44.35
CA LYS A 196 -24.07 10.94 42.96
C LYS A 196 -24.25 12.37 42.47
N SER A 197 -25.38 13.01 42.82
CA SER A 197 -25.62 14.40 42.43
C SER A 197 -24.70 15.36 43.18
N LEU A 198 -24.43 15.11 44.47
CA LEU A 198 -23.47 15.85 45.27
C LEU A 198 -22.05 15.68 44.72
N GLU A 199 -21.64 14.47 44.35
CA GLU A 199 -20.37 14.20 43.67
C GLU A 199 -20.27 14.97 42.35
N ALA A 200 -21.35 15.05 41.56
CA ALA A 200 -21.40 15.84 40.34
C ALA A 200 -21.32 17.36 40.61
N GLN A 201 -21.99 17.84 41.67
CA GLN A 201 -21.93 19.24 42.10
C GLN A 201 -20.52 19.61 42.60
N ILE A 202 -19.87 18.74 43.38
CA ILE A 202 -18.48 18.93 43.82
C ILE A 202 -17.57 19.06 42.61
N ARG A 203 -17.70 18.15 41.62
CA ARG A 203 -16.92 18.20 40.38
C ARG A 203 -17.18 19.48 39.56
N ALA A 204 -18.39 20.04 39.63
CA ALA A 204 -18.73 21.30 38.96
C ALA A 204 -18.11 22.53 39.65
N VAL A 205 -17.89 22.48 40.97
CA VAL A 205 -17.36 23.60 41.76
C VAL A 205 -15.85 23.52 41.96
N GLU A 206 -15.23 22.35 41.73
CA GLU A 206 -13.78 22.19 41.85
C GLU A 206 -13.02 23.22 40.99
N PRO A 207 -11.97 23.87 41.53
CA PRO A 207 -11.22 24.88 40.80
C PRO A 207 -10.42 24.23 39.67
N LEU A 208 -10.44 24.90 38.51
CA LEU A 208 -9.61 24.52 37.37
C LEU A 208 -8.18 25.01 37.61
N VAL A 209 -7.23 24.17 37.21
CA VAL A 209 -5.80 24.44 37.33
C VAL A 209 -5.22 24.52 35.93
N LEU A 210 -4.36 25.51 35.70
CA LEU A 210 -3.55 25.61 34.50
C LEU A 210 -2.26 24.82 34.70
N ARG A 211 -1.99 23.90 33.78
CA ARG A 211 -0.74 23.14 33.72
C ARG A 211 -0.10 23.32 32.35
N VAL A 212 1.13 23.82 32.33
CA VAL A 212 1.95 23.85 31.13
C VAL A 212 2.79 22.58 31.08
N VAL A 213 2.68 21.82 29.99
CA VAL A 213 3.46 20.62 29.72
C VAL A 213 4.30 20.87 28.47
N ARG A 214 5.63 20.79 28.62
CA ARG A 214 6.56 20.91 27.49
C ARG A 214 6.73 19.55 26.82
N ILE A 215 6.68 19.52 25.49
CA ILE A 215 6.91 18.29 24.71
C ILE A 215 8.31 18.32 24.11
N LYS A 216 9.03 17.20 24.18
CA LYS A 216 10.43 17.09 23.76
C LYS A 216 10.61 16.51 22.37
N TYR A 217 9.93 15.40 22.05
CA TYR A 217 10.14 14.65 20.81
C TYR A 217 8.97 14.75 19.84
N LEU A 218 7.74 14.82 20.36
CA LEU A 218 6.53 14.96 19.56
C LEU A 218 6.18 16.41 19.26
N ASN A 219 5.34 16.60 18.24
CA ASN A 219 4.77 17.90 17.90
C ASN A 219 3.49 18.14 18.71
N ALA A 220 3.43 19.26 19.44
CA ALA A 220 2.30 19.61 20.31
C ALA A 220 0.96 19.71 19.58
N LYS A 221 0.94 20.14 18.32
CA LYS A 221 -0.27 20.19 17.50
C LYS A 221 -0.87 18.80 17.27
N LYS A 222 -0.03 17.82 16.92
CA LYS A 222 -0.45 16.42 16.71
C LYS A 222 -0.92 15.76 18.01
N VAL A 223 -0.29 16.09 19.14
CA VAL A 223 -0.70 15.55 20.45
C VAL A 223 -2.01 16.19 20.92
N ALA A 224 -2.21 17.50 20.71
CA ALA A 224 -3.45 18.16 21.10
C ALA A 224 -4.66 17.63 20.35
N THR A 225 -4.56 17.38 19.03
CA THR A 225 -5.66 16.79 18.26
C THR A 225 -6.00 15.39 18.76
N MET A 226 -4.98 14.58 19.08
CA MET A 226 -5.18 13.25 19.68
C MET A 226 -5.85 13.32 21.05
N LEU A 227 -5.41 14.24 21.92
CA LEU A 227 -5.99 14.44 23.24
C LEU A 227 -7.43 14.96 23.14
N GLN A 228 -7.72 15.90 22.24
CA GLN A 228 -9.08 16.38 22.00
C GLN A 228 -9.99 15.25 21.53
N GLN A 229 -9.51 14.32 20.70
CA GLN A 229 -10.28 13.12 20.30
C GLN A 229 -10.56 12.17 21.47
N VAL A 230 -9.56 11.90 22.32
CA VAL A 230 -9.70 11.04 23.50
C VAL A 230 -10.64 11.67 24.54
N VAL A 231 -10.51 12.98 24.77
CA VAL A 231 -11.32 13.76 25.73
C VAL A 231 -12.75 13.95 25.25
N SER A 232 -12.93 14.18 23.94
CA SER A 232 -14.25 14.36 23.37
C SER A 232 -15.07 13.09 23.43
N GLY A 233 -14.46 11.90 23.62
CA GLY A 233 -15.18 10.65 23.93
C GLY A 233 -16.49 10.53 23.15
N LYS A 234 -16.41 10.63 21.81
CA LYS A 234 -17.59 10.86 20.98
C LYS A 234 -17.53 10.08 19.67
N THR A 235 -18.48 9.19 19.52
CA THR A 235 -19.54 9.42 18.53
C THR A 235 -19.80 10.92 18.32
N VAL A 236 -19.47 11.42 17.13
CA VAL A 236 -19.78 12.75 16.59
C VAL A 236 -21.07 13.37 17.20
N GLY A 237 -20.98 14.54 17.86
CA GLY A 237 -22.15 15.31 18.36
C GLY A 237 -22.21 15.66 19.87
N GLN A 238 -21.85 14.77 20.80
CA GLN A 238 -21.83 14.85 22.28
C GLN A 238 -21.13 15.98 23.12
N GLU A 239 -21.38 17.31 23.03
CA GLU A 239 -20.53 18.40 23.62
C GLU A 239 -19.54 17.99 24.73
N VAL A 240 -18.23 18.27 24.52
CA VAL A 240 -17.14 18.02 25.49
C VAL A 240 -17.65 18.39 26.87
N THR A 241 -17.49 17.51 27.85
CA THR A 241 -17.91 17.75 29.24
C THR A 241 -17.15 18.94 29.83
N GLY A 242 -17.66 20.14 29.52
CA GLY A 242 -17.64 21.44 30.17
C GLY A 242 -16.33 22.10 30.61
N ARG A 243 -15.25 21.39 30.94
CA ARG A 243 -14.18 22.00 31.77
C ARG A 243 -12.75 21.60 31.44
N LEU A 244 -12.53 20.76 30.42
CA LEU A 244 -11.21 20.48 29.90
C LEU A 244 -10.98 21.27 28.62
N SER A 245 -10.07 22.24 28.68
CA SER A 245 -9.56 22.94 27.50
C SER A 245 -8.06 22.66 27.33
N VAL A 246 -7.66 22.30 26.12
CA VAL A 246 -6.26 22.07 25.75
C VAL A 246 -5.92 23.05 24.63
N THR A 247 -4.98 23.94 24.91
CA THR A 247 -4.46 24.92 23.97
C THR A 247 -3.01 24.58 23.62
N VAL A 248 -2.61 24.81 22.38
CA VAL A 248 -1.25 24.59 21.89
C VAL A 248 -0.53 25.93 21.80
N ASP A 249 0.69 25.98 22.32
CA ASP A 249 1.67 27.01 21.99
C ASP A 249 2.69 26.38 21.03
N GLU A 250 2.60 26.78 19.75
CA GLU A 250 3.43 26.23 18.68
C GLU A 250 4.88 26.72 18.78
N ASP A 251 5.10 27.97 19.22
CA ASP A 251 6.44 28.59 19.29
C ASP A 251 7.32 27.90 20.33
N ASN A 252 6.73 27.51 21.47
CA ASN A 252 7.44 26.83 22.54
C ASN A 252 7.26 25.30 22.54
N ASN A 253 6.53 24.72 21.57
CA ASN A 253 6.13 23.31 21.55
C ASN A 253 5.56 22.82 22.90
N CYS A 254 4.61 23.60 23.45
CA CYS A 254 4.01 23.35 24.76
C CYS A 254 2.50 23.12 24.64
N LEU A 255 1.96 22.32 25.55
CA LEU A 255 0.52 22.18 25.77
C LEU A 255 0.13 22.90 27.05
N VAL A 256 -0.85 23.79 26.94
CA VAL A 256 -1.50 24.44 28.07
C VAL A 256 -2.80 23.71 28.34
N VAL A 257 -2.82 22.97 29.44
CA VAL A 257 -3.95 22.16 29.88
C VAL A 257 -4.69 22.93 30.98
N HIS A 258 -5.95 23.24 30.74
CA HIS A 258 -6.86 23.85 31.69
C HIS A 258 -7.91 22.83 32.11
N ALA A 259 -7.78 22.27 33.31
CA ALA A 259 -8.58 21.14 33.75
C ALA A 259 -8.68 21.04 35.28
N ILE A 260 -9.52 20.14 35.78
CA ILE A 260 -9.52 19.74 37.19
C ILE A 260 -8.16 19.10 37.53
N ARG A 261 -7.63 19.32 38.74
CA ARG A 261 -6.31 18.82 39.17
C ARG A 261 -6.07 17.35 38.83
N LYS A 262 -7.03 16.48 39.15
CA LYS A 262 -6.96 15.03 38.91
C LYS A 262 -6.89 14.67 37.42
N GLU A 263 -7.51 15.46 36.54
CA GLU A 263 -7.49 15.26 35.10
C GLU A 263 -6.20 15.81 34.48
N ALA A 264 -5.74 16.97 34.96
CA ALA A 264 -4.45 17.55 34.58
C ALA A 264 -3.28 16.59 34.88
N ASP A 265 -3.30 15.96 36.07
CA ASP A 265 -2.27 15.00 36.46
C ASP A 265 -2.30 13.74 35.56
N LYS A 266 -3.48 13.20 35.28
CA LYS A 266 -3.66 12.06 34.33
C LYS A 266 -3.16 12.39 32.92
N MET A 267 -3.48 13.57 32.40
CA MET A 267 -3.00 14.00 31.08
C MET A 267 -1.48 14.18 31.07
N SER A 268 -0.90 14.74 32.13
CA SER A 268 0.55 14.88 32.22
C SER A 268 1.26 13.52 32.21
N GLU A 269 0.69 12.51 32.89
CA GLU A 269 1.20 11.14 32.86
C GLU A 269 1.06 10.51 31.47
N LEU A 270 -0.08 10.70 30.80
CA LEU A 270 -0.30 10.19 29.45
C LEU A 270 0.67 10.82 28.44
N ILE A 271 0.86 12.14 28.48
CA ILE A 271 1.81 12.86 27.62
C ILE A 271 3.23 12.35 27.87
N ALA A 272 3.63 12.15 29.13
CA ALA A 272 4.95 11.62 29.47
C ALA A 272 5.17 10.17 28.94
N ARG A 273 4.11 9.36 28.84
CA ARG A 273 4.20 8.01 28.26
C ARG A 273 4.27 8.02 26.73
N LEU A 274 3.64 9.01 26.09
CA LEU A 274 3.57 9.17 24.64
C LEU A 274 4.83 9.83 24.05
N ASP A 275 5.38 10.83 24.74
CA ASP A 275 6.56 11.59 24.32
C ASP A 275 7.86 10.80 24.54
N ARG A 276 8.07 9.80 23.69
CA ARG A 276 9.28 8.97 23.65
C ARG A 276 10.19 9.33 22.48
N PRO A 277 11.51 9.15 22.60
CA PRO A 277 12.42 9.31 21.47
C PRO A 277 12.06 8.33 20.35
N LYS A 278 12.07 8.81 19.12
CA LYS A 278 11.90 7.97 17.92
C LYS A 278 13.25 7.41 17.50
N ALA A 279 13.25 6.17 17.00
CA ALA A 279 14.42 5.58 16.38
C ALA A 279 14.77 6.32 15.08
N LEU A 280 16.08 6.41 14.79
CA LEU A 280 16.59 6.91 13.53
C LEU A 280 16.94 5.70 12.65
N VAL A 281 16.59 5.73 11.37
CA VAL A 281 16.81 4.62 10.45
C VAL A 281 17.60 5.13 9.26
N ARG A 282 18.76 4.52 8.99
CA ARG A 282 19.51 4.70 7.75
C ARG A 282 19.13 3.60 6.77
N ILE A 283 18.84 3.96 5.54
CA ILE A 283 18.56 3.03 4.45
C ILE A 283 19.65 3.19 3.42
N ASP A 284 20.35 2.08 3.16
CA ASP A 284 21.33 1.97 2.08
C ASP A 284 20.69 1.15 0.95
N ALA A 285 20.61 1.72 -0.24
CA ALA A 285 20.15 1.02 -1.43
C ALA A 285 21.29 0.87 -2.42
N GLU A 286 21.36 -0.26 -3.13
CA GLU A 286 22.32 -0.50 -4.20
C GLU A 286 21.57 -0.93 -5.45
N ILE A 287 21.69 -0.14 -6.52
CA ILE A 287 21.16 -0.46 -7.83
C ILE A 287 22.34 -0.89 -8.70
N VAL A 288 22.36 -2.17 -9.03
CA VAL A 288 23.36 -2.77 -9.91
C VAL A 288 22.75 -2.95 -11.28
N GLU A 289 23.37 -2.35 -12.29
CA GLU A 289 23.02 -2.55 -13.68
C GLU A 289 24.21 -3.16 -14.42
N ALA A 290 23.95 -4.25 -15.13
CA ALA A 290 24.92 -4.92 -15.98
C ALA A 290 24.38 -4.97 -17.41
N ASN A 291 25.17 -4.45 -18.34
CA ASN A 291 24.93 -4.57 -19.77
C ASN A 291 26.05 -5.40 -20.40
N SER A 292 25.69 -6.36 -21.22
CA SER A 292 26.63 -7.16 -22.01
C SER A 292 26.18 -7.17 -23.46
N ILE A 293 27.06 -6.80 -24.36
CA ILE A 293 26.85 -6.81 -25.80
C ILE A 293 27.88 -7.75 -26.40
N THR A 294 27.42 -8.71 -27.19
CA THR A 294 28.30 -9.60 -27.96
C THR A 294 27.86 -9.53 -29.42
N ALA A 295 28.79 -9.21 -30.31
CA ALA A 295 28.55 -9.18 -31.74
C ALA A 295 29.57 -10.06 -32.46
N ARG A 296 29.10 -10.88 -33.41
CA ARG A 296 29.96 -11.70 -34.27
C ARG A 296 29.53 -11.54 -35.71
N GLU A 297 30.50 -11.23 -36.56
CA GLU A 297 30.29 -11.07 -37.99
C GLU A 297 31.27 -11.92 -38.78
N LEU A 298 30.74 -12.62 -39.78
CA LEU A 298 31.52 -13.41 -40.72
C LEU A 298 30.96 -13.21 -42.12
N GLY A 299 31.83 -12.85 -43.06
CA GLY A 299 31.45 -12.55 -44.43
C GLY A 299 32.52 -12.91 -45.45
N ILE A 300 32.09 -13.30 -46.64
CA ILE A 300 32.98 -13.59 -47.78
C ILE A 300 32.55 -12.77 -48.99
N GLN A 301 33.53 -12.16 -49.63
CA GLN A 301 33.37 -11.41 -50.86
C GLN A 301 34.07 -12.15 -52.01
N TRP A 302 33.36 -12.29 -53.12
CA TRP A 302 33.82 -12.90 -54.36
C TRP A 302 33.82 -11.86 -55.45
N GLY A 303 34.97 -11.58 -56.04
CA GLY A 303 35.17 -10.60 -57.10
C GLY A 303 35.82 -11.28 -58.28
N GLY A 304 35.65 -10.73 -59.47
CA GLY A 304 36.39 -11.24 -60.60
C GLY A 304 36.18 -10.41 -61.85
N ASN A 305 37.23 -10.24 -62.62
CA ASN A 305 37.20 -9.51 -63.88
C ASN A 305 37.35 -10.50 -65.03
N TYR A 306 36.57 -10.31 -66.10
CA TYR A 306 36.81 -11.00 -67.36
C TYR A 306 37.11 -9.94 -68.42
N SER A 307 38.35 -9.94 -68.91
CA SER A 307 38.79 -9.09 -70.01
C SER A 307 39.20 -9.96 -71.19
N GLY A 308 38.49 -9.81 -72.31
CA GLY A 308 38.78 -10.49 -73.56
C GLY A 308 38.91 -9.50 -74.71
N THR A 309 39.62 -9.90 -75.76
CA THR A 309 39.69 -9.15 -77.02
C THR A 309 39.02 -9.96 -78.10
N ASP A 310 37.93 -9.44 -78.67
CA ASP A 310 37.26 -10.05 -79.82
C ASP A 310 37.32 -9.08 -81.01
N ASN A 311 37.86 -9.54 -82.14
CA ASN A 311 38.12 -8.73 -83.35
C ASN A 311 38.82 -7.37 -83.09
N GLY A 312 39.81 -7.33 -82.20
CA GLY A 312 40.57 -6.10 -81.88
C GLY A 312 39.82 -5.09 -81.00
N ARG A 313 38.60 -5.41 -80.56
CA ARG A 313 37.86 -4.65 -79.54
C ARG A 313 38.05 -5.30 -78.18
N MET A 314 38.50 -4.51 -77.21
CA MET A 314 38.65 -4.94 -75.82
C MET A 314 37.29 -4.90 -75.13
N PHE A 315 36.84 -6.03 -74.60
CA PHE A 315 35.66 -6.16 -73.78
C PHE A 315 36.09 -6.57 -72.38
N ALA A 316 35.84 -5.71 -71.40
CA ALA A 316 36.02 -6.03 -69.99
C ALA A 316 34.66 -6.04 -69.31
N THR A 317 34.21 -7.20 -68.86
CA THR A 317 33.12 -7.28 -67.88
C THR A 317 33.77 -7.15 -66.52
N THR A 318 33.83 -5.91 -66.05
CA THR A 318 34.06 -5.62 -64.64
C THR A 318 32.68 -5.65 -63.99
N PRO A 319 32.38 -6.64 -63.14
CA PRO A 319 31.24 -6.51 -62.26
C PRO A 319 31.53 -5.34 -61.32
N GLY A 320 30.62 -4.37 -61.30
CA GLY A 320 30.72 -3.19 -60.44
C GLY A 320 31.86 -2.25 -60.84
N VAL A 321 31.53 -1.23 -61.63
CA VAL A 321 32.46 -0.14 -61.97
C VAL A 321 32.75 0.66 -60.70
N GLY A 322 33.80 0.25 -59.98
CA GLY A 322 34.26 0.87 -58.74
C GLY A 322 34.56 -0.12 -57.60
N ARG A 323 35.58 -0.99 -57.72
CA ARG A 323 36.04 -1.91 -56.64
C ARG A 323 34.96 -2.82 -56.02
N ASP A 324 33.93 -3.19 -56.76
CA ASP A 324 32.82 -3.98 -56.23
C ASP A 324 32.94 -5.47 -56.58
N PHE A 325 32.63 -6.33 -55.62
CA PHE A 325 32.64 -7.79 -55.72
C PHE A 325 31.37 -8.32 -56.42
N ASN A 326 31.46 -9.42 -57.18
CA ASN A 326 30.33 -10.17 -57.79
C ASN A 326 29.31 -10.69 -56.79
N ALA A 327 29.80 -11.24 -55.68
CA ALA A 327 29.01 -11.64 -54.52
C ALA A 327 29.65 -10.96 -53.32
N ASN A 328 28.98 -9.92 -52.83
CA ASN A 328 29.56 -8.97 -51.89
C ASN A 328 28.86 -9.11 -50.52
N PHE A 329 29.35 -10.04 -49.69
CA PHE A 329 28.85 -10.23 -48.33
C PHE A 329 29.98 -9.98 -47.32
N PRO A 330 30.55 -8.76 -47.23
CA PRO A 330 31.52 -8.45 -46.18
C PRO A 330 30.85 -8.51 -44.81
N ALA A 331 31.65 -8.76 -43.77
CA ALA A 331 31.31 -8.33 -42.42
C ALA A 331 31.05 -6.81 -42.47
N THR A 332 29.93 -6.38 -41.91
CA THR A 332 29.44 -5.00 -42.04
C THR A 332 29.86 -4.22 -40.80
N PHE A 333 31.07 -3.67 -40.83
CA PHE A 333 31.64 -2.94 -39.70
C PHE A 333 30.83 -1.67 -39.38
N HIS A 334 30.35 -1.51 -38.15
CA HIS A 334 29.74 -0.28 -37.66
C HIS A 334 30.73 0.40 -36.70
N GLY A 335 31.57 1.29 -37.22
CA GLY A 335 32.56 2.05 -36.43
C GLY A 335 33.96 2.14 -37.08
N GLU A 336 34.74 3.15 -36.70
CA GLU A 336 36.17 3.26 -36.99
C GLU A 336 36.95 2.29 -36.07
N GLU A 337 37.08 0.99 -36.42
CA GLU A 337 38.31 0.17 -36.18
C GLU A 337 38.18 -1.36 -36.47
N ILE A 338 39.28 -1.88 -37.06
CA ILE A 338 39.88 -3.25 -37.13
C ILE A 338 38.98 -4.50 -37.25
N GLY A 339 38.44 -4.74 -38.45
CA GLY A 339 38.08 -6.09 -38.90
C GLY A 339 39.27 -6.88 -39.43
N PHE A 340 39.35 -8.18 -39.15
CA PHE A 340 40.32 -9.06 -39.82
C PHE A 340 39.84 -9.32 -41.25
N THR A 341 40.51 -8.70 -42.23
CA THR A 341 40.26 -8.95 -43.65
C THR A 341 41.43 -9.74 -44.24
N LEU A 342 41.16 -10.98 -44.65
CA LEU A 342 42.11 -11.82 -45.38
C LEU A 342 41.64 -11.90 -46.82
N GLY A 343 42.20 -11.05 -47.68
CA GLY A 343 42.02 -11.15 -49.12
C GLY A 343 43.38 -11.32 -49.78
N LEU A 344 43.53 -12.33 -50.65
CA LEU A 344 44.49 -12.39 -51.77
C LEU A 344 44.56 -13.82 -52.34
N LEU A 345 43.78 -14.04 -53.39
CA LEU A 345 44.05 -15.02 -54.44
C LEU A 345 43.73 -14.32 -55.77
N GLU A 346 44.57 -13.39 -56.23
CA GLU A 346 44.57 -12.97 -57.65
C GLU A 346 45.17 -14.11 -58.47
N GLN A 347 44.36 -15.09 -58.85
CA GLN A 347 44.77 -16.03 -59.87
C GLN A 347 44.35 -15.51 -61.23
N SER A 348 45.35 -15.15 -62.05
CA SER A 348 45.15 -14.95 -63.47
C SER A 348 45.10 -16.31 -64.15
N PHE A 349 43.90 -16.78 -64.43
CA PHE A 349 43.71 -17.83 -65.42
C PHE A 349 43.89 -17.13 -66.78
N GLY A 350 44.94 -17.44 -67.53
CA GLY A 350 45.29 -16.74 -68.77
C GLY A 350 44.08 -16.44 -69.67
N HIS A 351 44.19 -15.38 -70.50
CA HIS A 351 43.06 -14.69 -71.18
C HIS A 351 42.29 -13.68 -70.31
N GLY A 352 42.99 -12.90 -69.48
CA GLY A 352 42.42 -11.72 -68.80
C GLY A 352 41.34 -12.03 -67.77
N GLN A 353 41.33 -13.24 -67.21
CA GLN A 353 40.41 -13.64 -66.15
C GLN A 353 41.09 -13.50 -64.80
N LEU A 354 40.47 -12.76 -63.89
CA LEU A 354 40.93 -12.56 -62.52
C LEU A 354 39.86 -13.04 -61.56
N LEU A 355 40.23 -13.89 -60.60
CA LEU A 355 39.39 -14.19 -59.44
C LEU A 355 39.94 -13.42 -58.23
N GLN A 356 39.06 -12.93 -57.38
CA GLN A 356 39.41 -12.29 -56.11
C GLN A 356 38.50 -12.84 -55.02
N VAL A 357 39.08 -13.24 -53.89
CA VAL A 357 38.34 -13.71 -52.71
C VAL A 357 38.84 -12.96 -51.49
N GLN A 358 37.91 -12.47 -50.69
CA GLN A 358 38.20 -11.79 -49.43
C GLN A 358 37.30 -12.34 -48.32
N LEU A 359 37.93 -12.85 -47.26
CA LEU A 359 37.28 -13.26 -46.02
C LEU A 359 37.35 -12.10 -45.03
N SER A 360 36.25 -11.81 -44.36
CA SER A 360 36.14 -10.79 -43.33
C SER A 360 35.49 -11.38 -42.08
N ALA A 361 36.08 -11.12 -40.92
CA ALA A 361 35.58 -11.58 -39.63
C ALA A 361 35.80 -10.54 -38.53
N LEU A 362 34.85 -10.46 -37.59
CA LEU A 362 34.90 -9.63 -36.39
C LEU A 362 34.16 -10.31 -35.24
N GLU A 363 34.71 -10.22 -34.03
CA GLU A 363 34.02 -10.60 -32.80
C GLU A 363 34.26 -9.50 -31.75
N GLU A 364 33.19 -8.95 -31.22
CA GLU A 364 33.16 -7.88 -30.22
C GLU A 364 32.46 -8.40 -28.95
N ASP A 365 33.07 -8.14 -27.79
CA ASP A 365 32.49 -8.44 -26.48
C ASP A 365 32.61 -7.19 -25.59
N GLY A 366 31.50 -6.48 -25.42
CA GLY A 366 31.35 -5.31 -24.57
C GLY A 366 30.66 -5.67 -23.26
N LYS A 367 31.23 -5.23 -22.12
CA LYS A 367 30.64 -5.42 -20.79
C LYS A 367 30.69 -4.11 -20.02
N LEU A 368 29.54 -3.69 -19.50
CA LEU A 368 29.37 -2.49 -18.69
C LEU A 368 28.69 -2.85 -17.38
N LYS A 369 29.23 -2.38 -16.25
CA LYS A 369 28.62 -2.53 -14.93
C LYS A 369 28.52 -1.15 -14.28
N ILE A 370 27.30 -0.77 -13.90
CA ILE A 370 26.98 0.48 -13.21
C ILE A 370 26.49 0.13 -11.81
N LEU A 371 27.07 0.76 -10.79
CA LEU A 371 26.64 0.64 -9.39
C LEU A 371 26.23 2.02 -8.90
N SER A 372 24.99 2.15 -8.43
CA SER A 372 24.48 3.37 -7.81
C SER A 372 24.08 3.06 -6.36
N SER A 373 24.68 3.76 -5.40
CA SER A 373 24.48 3.51 -3.96
C SER A 373 23.93 4.74 -3.22
N PRO A 374 22.63 5.09 -3.38
CA PRO A 374 22.03 6.16 -2.59
C PRO A 374 21.81 5.71 -1.14
N THR A 375 22.12 6.62 -0.21
CA THR A 375 21.91 6.45 1.23
C THR A 375 21.05 7.60 1.75
N ILE A 376 20.08 7.30 2.60
CA ILE A 376 19.24 8.30 3.26
C ILE A 376 18.97 7.90 4.71
N THR A 377 18.89 8.88 5.61
CA THR A 377 18.57 8.65 7.03
C THR A 377 17.33 9.44 7.40
N THR A 378 16.36 8.80 8.06
CA THR A 378 15.10 9.42 8.47
C THR A 378 14.62 8.89 9.82
N LEU A 379 13.70 9.61 10.44
CA LEU A 379 13.03 9.19 11.67
C LEU A 379 12.00 8.11 11.38
N ASP A 380 11.71 7.29 12.38
CA ASP A 380 10.61 6.33 12.34
C ASP A 380 9.26 7.00 12.00
N ASN A 381 8.54 6.41 11.04
CA ASN A 381 7.30 6.88 10.44
C ASN A 381 7.37 8.22 9.68
N GLU A 382 8.56 8.71 9.33
CA GLU A 382 8.71 9.95 8.54
C GLU A 382 9.19 9.61 7.11
N PRO A 383 8.45 9.99 6.07
CA PRO A 383 8.87 9.77 4.68
C PRO A 383 10.09 10.64 4.37
N ALA A 384 11.05 10.07 3.65
CA ALA A 384 12.23 10.80 3.20
C ALA A 384 12.57 10.47 1.75
N THR A 385 13.07 11.47 1.02
CA THR A 385 13.37 11.39 -0.41
C THR A 385 14.77 11.93 -0.69
N ILE A 386 15.53 11.23 -1.52
CA ILE A 386 16.78 11.71 -2.10
C ILE A 386 16.70 11.54 -3.62
N GLU A 387 17.06 12.59 -4.35
CA GLU A 387 17.08 12.59 -5.82
C GLU A 387 18.38 13.19 -6.36
N THR A 388 18.89 12.63 -7.45
CA THR A 388 20.07 13.14 -8.16
C THR A 388 19.90 12.87 -9.64
N GLY A 389 20.12 13.88 -10.47
CA GLY A 389 20.03 13.75 -11.92
C GLY A 389 20.06 15.10 -12.60
N GLU A 390 19.55 15.16 -13.82
CA GLU A 390 19.53 16.37 -14.63
C GLU A 390 18.16 16.56 -15.30
N GLU A 391 17.86 17.80 -15.67
CA GLU A 391 16.64 18.16 -16.38
C GLU A 391 17.02 18.73 -17.75
N ARG A 392 16.32 18.29 -18.79
CA ARG A 392 16.50 18.79 -20.16
C ARG A 392 15.19 19.37 -20.67
N ALA A 393 15.30 20.45 -21.45
CA ALA A 393 14.17 21.12 -22.08
C ALA A 393 13.76 20.40 -23.38
N TYR A 394 12.49 20.06 -23.50
CA TYR A 394 11.83 19.45 -24.66
C TYR A 394 10.89 20.47 -25.30
N ARG A 395 10.74 20.43 -26.62
CA ARG A 395 9.85 21.31 -27.37
C ARG A 395 8.55 20.59 -27.63
N GLU A 396 7.52 20.88 -26.85
CA GLU A 396 6.17 20.40 -27.10
C GLU A 396 5.50 21.34 -28.11
N THR A 397 5.24 20.85 -29.32
CA THR A 397 4.52 21.61 -30.34
C THR A 397 3.03 21.27 -30.25
N SER A 398 2.21 22.22 -29.83
CA SER A 398 0.75 22.09 -29.89
C SER A 398 0.23 22.89 -31.07
N ALA A 399 -0.34 22.19 -32.06
CA ALA A 399 -1.01 22.84 -33.18
C ALA A 399 -2.48 23.12 -32.82
N THR A 400 -2.83 24.38 -32.59
CA THR A 400 -4.24 24.80 -32.51
C THR A 400 -4.57 25.58 -33.79
N GLY A 401 -5.11 24.87 -34.79
CA GLY A 401 -5.37 25.44 -36.11
C GLY A 401 -4.11 25.60 -36.96
N ASN A 402 -3.93 26.76 -37.59
CA ASN A 402 -2.77 27.09 -38.44
C ASN A 402 -1.59 27.71 -37.67
N ASP A 403 -1.73 27.92 -36.36
CA ASP A 403 -0.69 28.50 -35.52
C ASP A 403 0.06 27.39 -34.77
N LEU A 404 1.39 27.42 -34.85
CA LEU A 404 2.27 26.47 -34.18
C LEU A 404 2.72 27.11 -32.88
N ASP A 405 2.11 26.72 -31.77
CA ASP A 405 2.58 27.10 -30.45
C ASP A 405 3.64 26.09 -29.99
N VAL A 406 4.83 26.58 -29.67
CA VAL A 406 5.98 25.77 -29.25
C VAL A 406 6.24 26.08 -27.78
N SER A 407 5.79 25.19 -26.90
CA SER A 407 6.04 25.27 -25.47
C SER A 407 7.30 24.48 -25.10
N ILE A 408 7.99 24.93 -24.05
CA ILE A 408 9.17 24.25 -23.52
C ILE A 408 8.76 23.46 -22.27
N ALA A 409 8.84 22.13 -22.34
CA ALA A 409 8.57 21.22 -21.24
C ALA A 409 9.88 20.66 -20.66
N TRP A 410 10.08 20.77 -19.34
CA TRP A 410 11.25 20.20 -18.68
C TRP A 410 11.00 18.74 -18.33
N LYS A 411 11.81 17.82 -18.89
CA LYS A 411 11.80 16.40 -18.52
C LYS A 411 13.01 16.11 -17.64
N LYS A 412 12.77 15.39 -16.54
CA LYS A 412 13.81 15.01 -15.58
C LYS A 412 14.27 13.59 -15.85
N ALA A 413 15.57 13.34 -15.74
CA ALA A 413 16.13 11.99 -15.63
C ALA A 413 16.90 11.91 -14.32
N VAL A 414 16.28 11.31 -13.30
CA VAL A 414 16.81 11.26 -11.93
C VAL A 414 16.91 9.83 -11.41
N LEU A 415 17.91 9.61 -10.57
CA LEU A 415 17.93 8.53 -9.59
C LEU A 415 17.22 9.05 -8.34
N LYS A 416 16.03 8.51 -8.05
CA LYS A 416 15.21 8.87 -6.89
C LYS A 416 15.03 7.67 -5.98
N LEU A 417 15.29 7.86 -4.68
CA LEU A 417 14.96 6.91 -3.63
C LEU A 417 14.02 7.60 -2.63
N GLU A 418 12.83 7.04 -2.47
CA GLU A 418 11.82 7.49 -1.51
C GLU A 418 11.49 6.33 -0.56
N VAL A 419 11.57 6.60 0.73
CA VAL A 419 11.46 5.58 1.77
C VAL A 419 10.64 6.07 2.96
N THR A 420 9.83 5.17 3.50
CA THR A 420 9.09 5.39 4.75
C THR A 420 9.31 4.19 5.66
N PRO A 421 10.21 4.28 6.65
CA PRO A 421 10.46 3.20 7.59
C PRO A 421 9.44 3.18 8.74
N HIS A 422 9.22 2.00 9.27
CA HIS A 422 8.42 1.73 10.45
C HIS A 422 9.12 0.65 11.29
N VAL A 423 9.67 1.04 12.44
CA VAL A 423 10.36 0.12 13.37
C VAL A 423 9.32 -0.67 14.15
N ILE A 424 9.35 -2.00 14.03
CA ILE A 424 8.42 -2.89 14.72
C ILE A 424 8.99 -3.30 16.08
N ASP A 425 10.24 -3.73 16.08
CA ASP A 425 10.98 -4.15 17.27
C ASP A 425 12.48 -3.72 17.15
N ALA A 426 13.33 -4.19 18.07
CA ALA A 426 14.75 -3.83 18.08
C ALA A 426 15.56 -4.38 16.89
N GLU A 427 15.06 -5.40 16.21
CA GLU A 427 15.75 -6.12 15.13
C GLU A 427 15.01 -6.07 13.80
N THR A 428 13.73 -5.73 13.75
CA THR A 428 12.89 -5.77 12.54
C THR A 428 12.23 -4.43 12.26
N LEU A 429 12.16 -4.11 10.97
CA LEU A 429 11.47 -2.94 10.48
C LEU A 429 10.74 -3.21 9.18
N LYS A 430 9.62 -2.53 9.01
CA LYS A 430 8.86 -2.48 7.77
C LYS A 430 9.27 -1.22 7.01
N ILE A 431 9.53 -1.33 5.72
CA ILE A 431 9.94 -0.19 4.90
C ILE A 431 9.07 -0.17 3.65
N GLN A 432 8.45 0.98 3.38
CA GLN A 432 7.87 1.27 2.08
C GLN A 432 8.91 1.97 1.23
N ILE A 433 9.11 1.48 0.01
CA ILE A 433 10.26 1.87 -0.82
C ILE A 433 9.76 2.13 -2.22
N LEU A 434 10.17 3.28 -2.77
CA LEU A 434 10.03 3.65 -4.15
C LEU A 434 11.42 4.01 -4.69
N ALA A 435 11.99 3.13 -5.50
CA ALA A 435 13.26 3.35 -6.18
C ALA A 435 13.00 3.58 -7.66
N ASN A 436 13.45 4.72 -8.17
CA ASN A 436 13.32 5.10 -9.57
C ASN A 436 14.69 5.50 -10.13
N LYS A 437 14.97 5.07 -11.36
CA LYS A 437 16.16 5.42 -12.11
C LYS A 437 15.75 5.75 -13.53
N ASP A 438 15.84 7.03 -13.86
CA ASP A 438 15.61 7.55 -15.19
C ASP A 438 16.93 7.98 -15.82
N SER A 439 17.08 7.74 -17.13
CA SER A 439 18.26 8.14 -17.91
C SER A 439 17.86 8.57 -19.32
N PHE A 440 18.52 9.59 -19.87
CA PHE A 440 18.37 9.94 -21.27
C PHE A 440 19.11 8.94 -22.16
N ASP A 441 18.47 8.50 -23.24
CA ASP A 441 19.07 7.60 -24.23
C ASP A 441 19.75 8.42 -25.35
N GLU A 442 21.07 8.56 -25.28
CA GLU A 442 21.85 9.29 -26.29
C GLU A 442 21.99 8.53 -27.62
N THR A 443 21.63 7.24 -27.66
CA THR A 443 21.82 6.40 -28.85
C THR A 443 20.69 6.51 -29.86
N ARG A 444 19.55 7.09 -29.46
CA ARG A 444 18.32 7.18 -30.26
C ARG A 444 17.75 8.60 -30.29
N PRO A 445 18.47 9.61 -30.80
CA PRO A 445 17.90 10.94 -30.93
C PRO A 445 16.69 10.92 -31.88
N GLU A 446 15.58 11.51 -31.44
CA GLU A 446 14.41 11.71 -32.28
C GLU A 446 14.67 12.81 -33.33
N SER A 447 13.81 12.90 -34.35
CA SER A 447 13.97 13.81 -35.49
C SER A 447 14.04 15.30 -35.11
N ASN A 448 13.58 15.66 -33.91
CA ASN A 448 13.60 17.00 -33.34
C ASN A 448 14.83 17.27 -32.43
N GLY A 449 15.74 16.30 -32.31
CA GLY A 449 16.92 16.34 -31.45
C GLY A 449 16.65 15.98 -29.98
N GLU A 450 15.43 15.55 -29.65
CA GLU A 450 15.06 15.13 -28.30
C GLU A 450 15.47 13.68 -28.06
N LEU A 451 15.87 13.37 -26.83
CA LEU A 451 16.28 12.01 -26.46
C LEU A 451 15.14 11.29 -25.76
N PRO A 452 14.88 10.00 -26.02
CA PRO A 452 13.92 9.27 -25.21
C PRO A 452 14.42 9.12 -23.77
N VAL A 453 13.49 9.09 -22.81
CA VAL A 453 13.80 8.83 -21.40
C VAL A 453 13.55 7.37 -21.10
N ASN A 454 14.60 6.66 -20.68
CA ASN A 454 14.49 5.29 -20.20
C ASN A 454 14.21 5.32 -18.69
N THR A 455 13.04 4.81 -18.29
CA THR A 455 12.59 4.80 -16.90
C THR A 455 12.56 3.40 -16.32
N LYS A 456 13.16 3.23 -15.13
CA LYS A 456 13.12 2.00 -14.34
C LYS A 456 12.55 2.34 -12.96
N ASN A 457 11.51 1.65 -12.52
CA ASN A 457 10.82 1.94 -11.26
C ASN A 457 10.48 0.65 -10.50
N ALA A 458 10.73 0.65 -9.20
CA ALA A 458 10.35 -0.40 -8.27
C ALA A 458 9.66 0.20 -7.04
N LYS A 459 8.40 -0.19 -6.81
CA LYS A 459 7.61 0.18 -5.63
C LYS A 459 7.27 -1.08 -4.84
N THR A 460 7.71 -1.16 -3.59
CA THR A 460 7.43 -2.33 -2.75
C THR A 460 7.33 -1.97 -1.27
N THR A 461 6.82 -2.90 -0.48
CA THR A 461 6.83 -2.83 0.98
C THR A 461 7.38 -4.13 1.52
N VAL A 462 8.47 -4.06 2.28
CA VAL A 462 9.20 -5.22 2.77
C VAL A 462 9.41 -5.12 4.28
N ILE A 463 9.47 -6.28 4.94
CA ILE A 463 9.87 -6.39 6.35
C ILE A 463 11.27 -7.02 6.35
N LEU A 464 12.22 -6.31 6.95
CA LEU A 464 13.64 -6.67 6.94
C LEU A 464 14.18 -6.64 8.36
N ARG A 465 15.23 -7.42 8.62
CA ARG A 465 16.00 -7.28 9.85
C ARG A 465 17.02 -6.16 9.75
N ASN A 466 17.41 -5.60 10.89
CA ASN A 466 18.48 -4.62 11.02
C ASN A 466 19.79 -5.18 10.44
N GLY A 467 20.40 -4.47 9.49
CA GLY A 467 21.60 -4.86 8.76
C GLY A 467 21.41 -5.95 7.71
N GLN A 468 20.19 -6.46 7.48
CA GLN A 468 19.95 -7.49 6.48
C GLN A 468 19.77 -6.88 5.08
N SER A 469 20.62 -7.31 4.15
CA SER A 469 20.46 -6.97 2.73
C SER A 469 19.49 -7.93 2.04
N THR A 470 18.54 -7.39 1.29
CA THR A 470 17.58 -8.17 0.49
C THR A 470 17.43 -7.56 -0.89
N VAL A 471 17.30 -8.43 -1.91
CA VAL A 471 16.93 -8.02 -3.27
C VAL A 471 15.44 -7.73 -3.29
N ILE A 472 15.07 -6.48 -3.59
CA ILE A 472 13.67 -6.06 -3.68
C ILE A 472 13.08 -6.23 -5.08
N GLY A 473 13.94 -6.36 -6.10
CA GLY A 473 13.52 -6.57 -7.47
C GLY A 473 14.70 -6.74 -8.43
N GLY A 474 14.42 -7.39 -9.54
CA GLY A 474 15.35 -7.50 -10.66
C GLY A 474 14.62 -7.75 -11.98
N LEU A 475 15.20 -7.23 -13.07
CA LEU A 475 14.72 -7.42 -14.43
C LEU A 475 15.89 -7.79 -15.33
N GLN A 476 15.72 -8.82 -16.15
CA GLN A 476 16.69 -9.25 -17.13
C GLN A 476 16.04 -9.28 -18.51
N GLN A 477 16.62 -8.55 -19.46
CA GLN A 477 16.19 -8.53 -20.85
C GLN A 477 17.33 -9.04 -21.72
N ARG A 478 17.03 -9.97 -22.63
CA ARG A 478 17.99 -10.47 -23.61
C ARG A 478 17.42 -10.31 -25.00
N THR A 479 18.15 -9.60 -25.85
CA THR A 479 17.80 -9.40 -27.26
C THR A 479 18.84 -10.13 -28.11
N ARG A 480 18.39 -11.05 -28.97
CA ARG A 480 19.25 -11.72 -29.95
C ARG A 480 18.77 -11.37 -31.34
N ASN A 481 19.67 -10.87 -32.17
CA ASN A 481 19.45 -10.60 -33.58
C ASN A 481 20.39 -11.48 -34.41
N THR A 482 19.83 -12.17 -35.41
CA THR A 482 20.62 -12.98 -36.35
C THR A 482 20.20 -12.61 -37.75
N THR A 483 21.12 -12.03 -38.51
CA THR A 483 20.93 -11.65 -39.91
C THR A 483 21.78 -12.52 -40.80
N GLU A 484 21.16 -13.16 -41.79
CA GLU A 484 21.86 -13.94 -42.81
C GLU A 484 21.59 -13.35 -44.20
N SER A 485 22.66 -12.98 -44.90
CA SER A 485 22.63 -12.54 -46.29
C SER A 485 23.38 -13.55 -47.15
N GLY A 486 22.98 -13.78 -48.41
CA GLY A 486 23.69 -14.75 -49.24
C GLY A 486 23.09 -14.93 -50.62
N VAL A 487 23.84 -15.59 -51.51
CA VAL A 487 23.42 -15.85 -52.89
C VAL A 487 22.28 -16.88 -52.91
N PRO A 488 21.15 -16.61 -53.57
CA PRO A 488 20.08 -17.59 -53.74
C PRO A 488 20.60 -18.93 -54.30
N PHE A 489 20.03 -20.04 -53.85
CA PHE A 489 20.44 -21.43 -54.14
C PHE A 489 21.82 -21.84 -53.57
N LEU A 490 22.88 -21.08 -53.84
CA LEU A 490 24.26 -21.41 -53.44
C LEU A 490 24.45 -21.39 -51.91
N LYS A 491 23.76 -20.50 -51.19
CA LYS A 491 23.85 -20.41 -49.72
C LYS A 491 23.35 -21.65 -48.97
N ASN A 492 22.53 -22.49 -49.62
CA ASN A 492 21.88 -23.64 -49.01
C ASN A 492 22.62 -24.96 -49.26
N ILE A 493 23.72 -24.97 -50.02
CA ILE A 493 24.50 -26.19 -50.29
C ILE A 493 25.21 -26.61 -49.00
N PRO A 494 25.08 -27.87 -48.54
CA PRO A 494 25.81 -28.35 -47.36
C PRO A 494 27.33 -28.24 -47.58
N LEU A 495 28.08 -27.92 -46.52
CA LEU A 495 29.50 -27.52 -46.53
C LEU A 495 29.82 -26.22 -47.29
N LEU A 496 29.43 -26.11 -48.57
CA LEU A 496 29.85 -25.01 -49.46
C LEU A 496 29.03 -23.73 -49.30
N GLY A 497 27.81 -23.81 -48.76
CA GLY A 497 26.92 -22.67 -48.61
C GLY A 497 27.45 -21.58 -47.68
N ARG A 498 28.34 -21.92 -46.74
CA ARG A 498 29.06 -20.96 -45.89
C ARG A 498 29.97 -20.02 -46.68
N LEU A 499 30.39 -20.42 -47.88
CA LEU A 499 31.21 -19.58 -48.75
C LEU A 499 30.40 -18.53 -49.51
N PHE A 500 29.08 -18.71 -49.61
CA PHE A 500 28.17 -17.87 -50.39
C PHE A 500 27.14 -17.14 -49.52
N LYS A 501 27.43 -17.00 -48.21
CA LYS A 501 26.60 -16.26 -47.26
C LYS A 501 27.46 -15.45 -46.28
N GLY A 502 26.93 -14.33 -45.80
CA GLY A 502 27.38 -13.60 -44.63
C GLY A 502 26.41 -13.81 -43.47
N THR A 503 26.96 -13.94 -42.26
CA THR A 503 26.19 -14.10 -41.02
C THR A 503 26.61 -13.01 -40.04
N SER A 504 25.64 -12.26 -39.53
CA SER A 504 25.81 -11.30 -38.44
C SER A 504 24.92 -11.72 -37.27
N GLU A 505 25.53 -11.97 -36.12
CA GLU A 505 24.88 -12.36 -34.88
C GLU A 505 25.17 -11.30 -33.81
N GLY A 506 24.13 -10.66 -33.31
CA GLY A 506 24.19 -9.73 -32.18
C GLY A 506 23.38 -10.26 -31.00
N SER A 507 23.94 -10.16 -29.80
CA SER A 507 23.26 -10.48 -28.55
C SER A 507 23.51 -9.37 -27.55
N SER A 508 22.46 -8.71 -27.08
CA SER A 508 22.53 -7.80 -25.93
C SER A 508 21.78 -8.37 -24.74
N MET A 509 22.30 -8.12 -23.55
CA MET A 509 21.72 -8.54 -22.28
C MET A 509 21.80 -7.38 -21.28
N ASP A 510 20.65 -6.97 -20.78
CA ASP A 510 20.48 -5.93 -19.79
C ASP A 510 19.93 -6.55 -18.50
N GLU A 511 20.61 -6.35 -17.39
CA GLU A 511 20.21 -6.84 -16.07
C GLU A 511 20.24 -5.71 -15.05
N ILE A 512 19.16 -5.57 -14.29
CA ILE A 512 19.07 -4.66 -13.16
C ILE A 512 18.71 -5.45 -11.90
N LEU A 513 19.41 -5.17 -10.81
CA LEU A 513 19.15 -5.70 -9.48
C LEU A 513 19.11 -4.53 -8.48
N ILE A 514 18.12 -4.53 -7.59
CA ILE A 514 17.98 -3.51 -6.55
C ILE A 514 18.07 -4.19 -5.20
N PHE A 515 19.12 -3.86 -4.44
CA PHE A 515 19.37 -4.33 -3.08
C PHE A 515 19.06 -3.22 -2.09
N ILE A 516 18.55 -3.61 -0.92
CA ILE A 516 18.28 -2.68 0.17
C ILE A 516 18.73 -3.27 1.49
N THR A 517 19.40 -2.44 2.28
CA THR A 517 19.95 -2.77 3.58
C THR A 517 19.60 -1.66 4.57
N PRO A 518 18.71 -1.92 5.56
CA PRO A 518 18.40 -0.94 6.59
C PRO A 518 19.30 -1.05 7.81
N TYR A 519 19.51 0.06 8.50
CA TYR A 519 20.19 0.15 9.78
C TYR A 519 19.38 0.97 10.77
N ILE A 520 19.01 0.38 11.90
CA ILE A 520 18.43 1.11 13.03
C ILE A 520 19.59 1.74 13.79
N LEU A 521 19.62 3.07 13.83
CA LEU A 521 20.61 3.86 14.54
C LEU A 521 20.09 4.14 15.96
N ASP A 522 20.91 3.84 16.95
CA ASP A 522 20.63 4.22 18.32
C ASP A 522 20.84 5.74 18.47
N PRO A 523 19.85 6.50 18.96
CA PRO A 523 19.98 7.94 19.19
C PRO A 523 21.16 8.33 20.11
N GLY A 524 21.77 7.39 20.85
CA GLY A 524 22.98 7.63 21.65
C GLY A 524 24.32 7.34 20.96
N ALA A 525 24.33 6.77 19.75
CA ALA A 525 25.55 6.30 19.08
C ALA A 525 26.14 7.30 18.06
N ALA A 526 25.58 8.51 17.97
CA ALA A 526 26.15 9.61 17.18
C ALA A 526 27.08 10.46 18.05
N GLU A 527 28.24 9.91 18.40
CA GLU A 527 29.44 10.65 18.84
C GLU A 527 30.65 10.22 18.01
#